data_AF-A0A6J6S7P1-F1
#
_entry.id   AF-A0A6J6S7P1-F1
#
_cell.length_a   1.000
_cell.length_b   1.000
_cell.length_c   1.000
_cell.angle_alpha   90.00
_cell.angle_beta   90.00
_cell.angle_gamma   90.00
#
_symmetry.space_group_name_H-M   'P 1'
#
loop_
_entity.id
_entity.type
_entity.pdbx_description
1 polymer ?
#
loop_
_entity_poly.entity_id
_entity_poly.type
_entity_poly.pdbx_seq_one_letter_code
_entity_poly.pdbx_strand_id
1 'polypeptide(L)'
;MADSSSQAELDAIAEELKDRFGELPEPARDLLAVASLRVIAKNFGLTEVVLQGKFLRLSPLMIPDSIGMRLARVYPGSLVKAATSSVLVARSAAPNWMGGEEVGDTSVLPWAIEVLNTIVAPSVSTSK
;
A
#
# COMPACT_ATOMS: atom_id res chain seq x y z
N MET A 1 17.83 2.39 -6.18
CA MET A 1 16.54 2.13 -5.49
C MET A 1 16.00 0.72 -5.73
N ALA A 2 16.24 0.07 -6.87
CA ALA A 2 15.67 -1.26 -7.17
C ALA A 2 16.13 -2.41 -6.23
N ASP A 3 17.20 -2.20 -5.45
CA ASP A 3 17.83 -3.23 -4.61
C ASP A 3 17.64 -3.06 -3.10
N SER A 4 16.96 -2.00 -2.67
CA SER A 4 16.68 -1.79 -1.25
C SER A 4 15.82 -2.93 -0.71
N SER A 5 16.32 -3.58 0.34
CA SER A 5 15.73 -4.80 0.90
C SER A 5 14.95 -4.54 2.18
N SER A 6 15.02 -3.33 2.73
CA SER A 6 14.34 -2.94 3.97
C SER A 6 13.87 -1.48 3.96
N GLN A 7 12.93 -1.16 4.84
CA GLN A 7 12.47 0.23 5.02
C GLN A 7 13.58 1.12 5.57
N ALA A 8 14.41 0.60 6.49
CA ALA A 8 15.53 1.34 7.06
C ALA A 8 16.58 1.75 6.00
N GLU A 9 16.85 0.90 5.02
CA GLU A 9 17.72 1.26 3.89
C GLU A 9 17.12 2.37 3.03
N LEU A 10 15.80 2.36 2.81
CA LEU A 10 15.14 3.42 2.04
C LEU A 10 15.17 4.76 2.78
N ASP A 11 14.96 4.75 4.09
CA ASP A 11 15.04 5.94 4.94
C ASP A 11 16.47 6.50 4.93
N ALA A 12 17.48 5.64 5.03
CA ALA A 12 18.89 6.05 4.94
C ALA A 12 19.24 6.66 3.57
N ILE A 13 18.72 6.07 2.48
CA ILE A 13 18.89 6.62 1.11
C ILE A 13 18.21 7.99 1.00
N ALA A 14 17.01 8.15 1.56
CA ALA A 14 16.29 9.41 1.53
C ALA A 14 17.06 10.52 2.25
N GLU A 15 17.59 10.22 3.44
CA GLU A 15 18.43 11.15 4.21
C GLU A 15 19.74 11.50 3.49
N GLU A 16 20.44 10.53 2.89
CA GLU A 16 21.65 10.81 2.10
C GLU A 16 21.35 11.70 0.90
N LEU A 17 20.27 11.41 0.17
CA LEU A 17 19.88 12.24 -0.97
C LEU A 17 19.53 13.66 -0.53
N LYS A 18 18.88 13.81 0.63
CA LYS A 18 18.53 15.11 1.18
C LYS A 18 19.76 15.90 1.63
N ASP A 19 20.72 15.24 2.28
CA ASP A 19 21.98 15.87 2.71
C ASP A 19 22.81 16.36 1.50
N ARG A 20 22.86 15.55 0.43
CA ARG A 20 23.69 15.84 -0.76
C ARG A 20 23.06 16.82 -1.75
N PHE A 21 21.73 16.81 -1.87
CA PHE A 21 21.02 17.52 -2.94
C PHE A 21 19.93 18.48 -2.43
N GLY A 22 19.68 18.52 -1.12
CA GLY A 22 18.61 19.32 -0.52
C GLY A 22 17.24 18.64 -0.64
N GLU A 23 16.18 19.43 -0.56
CA GLU A 23 14.81 18.90 -0.57
C GLU A 23 14.49 18.13 -1.87
N LEU A 24 13.91 16.95 -1.73
CA LEU A 24 13.66 16.07 -2.85
C LEU A 24 12.48 16.59 -3.70
N PRO A 25 12.65 16.70 -5.04
CA PRO A 25 11.53 17.03 -5.91
C PRO A 25 10.48 15.92 -5.86
N GLU A 26 9.23 16.26 -6.20
CA GLU A 26 8.09 15.33 -6.16
C GLU A 26 8.35 13.98 -6.84
N PRO A 27 8.93 13.91 -8.06
CA PRO A 27 9.18 12.63 -8.70
C PRO A 27 10.17 11.74 -7.93
N ALA A 28 11.12 12.33 -7.20
CA ALA A 28 12.07 11.56 -6.38
C ALA A 28 11.39 11.01 -5.12
N ARG A 29 10.48 11.77 -4.51
CA ARG A 29 9.65 11.32 -3.38
C ARG A 29 8.72 10.19 -3.80
N ASP A 30 8.12 10.27 -4.99
CA ASP A 30 7.29 9.20 -5.54
C ASP A 30 8.07 7.91 -5.76
N LEU A 31 9.30 7.99 -6.28
CA LEU A 31 10.15 6.81 -6.46
C LEU A 31 10.51 6.13 -5.14
N LEU A 32 10.78 6.91 -4.08
CA LEU A 32 10.98 6.38 -2.74
C LEU A 32 9.72 5.70 -2.20
N ALA A 33 8.55 6.31 -2.41
CA ALA A 33 7.27 5.73 -2.01
C ALA A 33 6.97 4.42 -2.78
N VAL A 34 7.26 4.35 -4.08
CA VAL A 34 7.18 3.10 -4.87
C VAL A 34 8.14 2.04 -4.33
N ALA A 35 9.35 2.42 -3.95
CA ALA A 35 10.32 1.50 -3.38
C ALA A 35 9.85 0.97 -2.02
N SER A 36 9.30 1.83 -1.16
CA SER A 36 8.69 1.43 0.12
C SER A 36 7.51 0.47 -0.08
N LEU A 37 6.59 0.79 -1.00
CA LEU A 37 5.49 -0.09 -1.39
C LEU A 37 6.02 -1.47 -1.82
N ARG A 38 7.11 -1.51 -2.59
CA ARG A 38 7.73 -2.76 -3.04
C ARG A 38 8.31 -3.57 -1.89
N VAL A 39 8.96 -2.94 -0.92
CA VAL A 39 9.48 -3.61 0.28
C VAL A 39 8.33 -4.21 1.08
N ILE A 40 7.27 -3.44 1.33
CA ILE A 40 6.08 -3.93 2.05
C ILE A 40 5.47 -5.11 1.28
N ALA A 41 5.23 -4.96 -0.01
CA ALA A 41 4.64 -6.00 -0.85
C ALA A 41 5.46 -7.30 -0.83
N LYS A 42 6.78 -7.20 -0.93
CA LYS A 42 7.70 -8.35 -0.82
C LYS A 42 7.57 -9.06 0.53
N ASN A 43 7.42 -8.32 1.63
CA ASN A 43 7.25 -8.90 2.96
C ASN A 43 5.95 -9.73 3.11
N PHE A 44 4.93 -9.45 2.29
CA PHE A 44 3.71 -10.26 2.20
C PHE A 44 3.78 -11.37 1.13
N GLY A 45 4.90 -11.52 0.43
CA GLY A 45 5.01 -12.44 -0.70
C GLY A 45 4.18 -12.00 -1.92
N LEU A 46 3.76 -10.73 -2.00
CA LEU A 46 3.03 -10.20 -3.14
C LEU A 46 3.95 -10.09 -4.35
N THR A 47 3.46 -10.54 -5.48
CA THR A 47 4.09 -10.35 -6.79
C THR A 47 3.34 -9.33 -7.64
N GLU A 48 2.07 -9.08 -7.31
CA GLU A 48 1.17 -8.18 -8.02
C GLU A 48 0.49 -7.24 -7.03
N VAL A 49 0.70 -5.93 -7.24
CA VAL A 49 -0.08 -4.83 -6.64
C VAL A 49 -0.53 -3.96 -7.80
N VAL A 50 -1.75 -4.17 -8.28
CA VAL A 50 -2.21 -3.65 -9.58
C VAL A 50 -3.61 -3.08 -9.47
N LEU A 51 -3.85 -1.95 -10.14
CA LEU A 51 -5.21 -1.45 -10.33
C LEU A 51 -5.96 -2.28 -11.36
N GLN A 52 -7.11 -2.81 -10.96
CA GLN A 52 -8.05 -3.54 -11.81
C GLN A 52 -9.42 -2.85 -11.76
N GLY A 53 -9.64 -1.91 -12.68
CA GLY A 53 -10.83 -1.06 -12.67
C GLY A 53 -10.88 -0.24 -11.38
N LYS A 54 -11.92 -0.46 -10.56
CA LYS A 54 -12.10 0.21 -9.26
C LYS A 54 -11.41 -0.48 -8.07
N PHE A 55 -10.74 -1.61 -8.32
CA PHE A 55 -10.13 -2.42 -7.28
C PHE A 55 -8.60 -2.29 -7.31
N LEU A 56 -7.99 -2.32 -6.13
CA LEU A 56 -6.58 -2.65 -5.99
C LEU A 56 -6.46 -4.16 -5.78
N ARG A 57 -5.88 -4.86 -6.75
CA ARG A 57 -5.62 -6.29 -6.67
C ARG A 57 -4.28 -6.53 -6.00
N LEU A 58 -4.30 -7.40 -4.99
CA LEU A 58 -3.13 -7.89 -4.26
C LEU A 58 -3.03 -9.41 -4.46
N SER A 59 -1.93 -9.88 -5.03
CA SER A 59 -1.72 -11.30 -5.34
C SER A 59 -0.23 -11.70 -5.31
N PRO A 60 0.11 -12.94 -4.91
CA PRO A 60 -0.75 -13.86 -4.16
C PRO A 60 -0.92 -13.37 -2.72
N LEU A 61 -2.15 -13.37 -2.20
CA LEU A 61 -2.47 -12.99 -0.84
C LEU A 61 -3.60 -13.84 -0.28
N MET A 62 -3.30 -14.56 0.80
CA MET A 62 -4.31 -15.16 1.67
C MET A 62 -4.28 -14.45 3.02
N ILE A 63 -5.46 -14.12 3.52
CA ILE A 63 -5.62 -13.44 4.81
C ILE A 63 -6.58 -14.23 5.68
N PRO A 64 -6.41 -14.24 7.01
CA PRO A 64 -7.41 -14.78 7.93
C PRO A 64 -8.76 -14.06 7.80
N ASP A 65 -9.84 -14.75 8.13
CA ASP A 65 -11.21 -14.21 8.08
C ASP A 65 -11.36 -12.92 8.92
N SER A 66 -10.66 -12.81 10.05
CA SER A 66 -10.68 -11.61 10.90
C SER A 66 -10.15 -10.37 10.16
N ILE A 67 -9.09 -10.53 9.37
CA ILE A 67 -8.53 -9.47 8.52
C ILE A 67 -9.49 -9.19 7.38
N GLY A 68 -10.08 -10.22 6.76
CA GLY A 68 -11.09 -10.09 5.70
C GLY A 68 -12.31 -9.29 6.16
N MET A 69 -12.83 -9.55 7.36
CA MET A 69 -13.94 -8.80 7.95
C MET A 69 -13.57 -7.35 8.23
N ARG A 70 -12.37 -7.09 8.77
CA ARG A 70 -11.87 -5.72 8.98
C ARG A 70 -11.74 -4.98 7.64
N LEU A 71 -11.19 -5.65 6.62
CA LEU A 71 -11.07 -5.10 5.27
C LEU A 71 -12.44 -4.73 4.70
N ALA A 72 -13.44 -5.61 4.82
CA ALA A 72 -14.80 -5.33 4.36
C ALA A 72 -15.47 -4.16 5.12
N ARG A 73 -15.11 -3.96 6.40
CA ARG A 73 -15.59 -2.83 7.20
C ARG A 73 -14.94 -1.51 6.81
N VAL A 74 -13.62 -1.50 6.58
CA VAL A 74 -12.84 -0.29 6.24
C VAL A 74 -13.04 0.08 4.77
N TYR A 75 -13.09 -0.92 3.88
CA TYR A 75 -13.23 -0.78 2.45
C TYR A 75 -14.45 -1.61 1.95
N PRO A 76 -15.67 -1.08 2.10
CA PRO A 76 -16.89 -1.76 1.67
C PRO A 76 -16.85 -2.15 0.19
N GLY A 77 -17.24 -3.39 -0.10
CA GLY A 77 -17.22 -3.95 -1.46
C GLY A 77 -15.90 -4.63 -1.86
N SER A 78 -14.92 -4.70 -0.94
CA SER A 78 -13.71 -5.52 -1.14
C SER A 78 -14.03 -7.02 -1.19
N LEU A 79 -13.25 -7.79 -1.96
CA LEU A 79 -13.46 -9.22 -2.20
C LEU A 79 -12.20 -10.02 -1.86
N VAL A 80 -12.35 -11.08 -1.07
CA VAL A 80 -11.30 -12.07 -0.84
C VAL A 80 -11.60 -13.28 -1.73
N LYS A 81 -10.68 -13.61 -2.65
CA LYS A 81 -10.81 -14.73 -3.57
C LYS A 81 -9.80 -15.82 -3.22
N ALA A 82 -10.20 -16.75 -2.35
CA ALA A 82 -9.35 -17.86 -1.92
C ALA A 82 -8.89 -18.75 -3.09
N ALA A 83 -9.79 -19.02 -4.06
CA ALA A 83 -9.50 -19.86 -5.22
C ALA A 83 -8.34 -19.33 -6.11
N THR A 84 -8.16 -18.01 -6.16
CA THR A 84 -7.07 -17.37 -6.92
C THR A 84 -6.00 -16.78 -6.03
N SER A 85 -6.06 -17.04 -4.70
CA SER A 85 -5.19 -16.43 -3.69
C SER A 85 -5.04 -14.92 -3.91
N SER A 86 -6.14 -14.19 -4.06
CA SER A 86 -6.08 -12.76 -4.36
C SER A 86 -7.10 -11.96 -3.56
N VAL A 87 -6.72 -10.75 -3.16
CA VAL A 87 -7.62 -9.79 -2.50
C VAL A 87 -7.85 -8.62 -3.45
N LEU A 88 -9.12 -8.25 -3.66
CA LEU A 88 -9.54 -7.07 -4.40
C LEU A 88 -10.05 -6.02 -3.42
N VAL A 89 -9.29 -4.97 -3.21
CA VAL A 89 -9.66 -3.90 -2.29
C VAL A 89 -10.43 -2.82 -3.05
N ALA A 90 -11.68 -2.59 -2.67
CA ALA A 90 -12.49 -1.55 -3.28
C ALA A 90 -12.07 -0.18 -2.74
N ARG A 91 -12.08 0.84 -3.58
CA ARG A 91 -11.94 2.21 -3.09
C ARG A 91 -13.18 2.56 -2.26
N SER A 92 -12.97 3.04 -1.02
CA SER A 92 -14.08 3.54 -0.21
C SER A 92 -14.70 4.73 -0.94
N ALA A 93 -15.99 4.65 -1.26
CA ALA A 93 -16.74 5.76 -1.84
C ALA A 93 -17.09 6.81 -0.77
N ALA A 94 -16.16 7.10 0.14
CA ALA A 94 -16.31 8.23 1.05
C ALA A 94 -16.36 9.50 0.20
N PRO A 95 -17.39 10.34 0.34
CA PRO A 95 -17.62 11.35 -0.67
C PRO A 95 -16.68 12.55 -0.48
N ASN A 96 -16.37 13.17 -1.61
CA ASN A 96 -15.25 14.06 -1.82
C ASN A 96 -15.51 15.50 -1.31
N TRP A 97 -16.36 15.69 -0.30
CA TRP A 97 -16.92 17.02 0.04
C TRP A 97 -16.72 17.51 1.49
N MET A 98 -15.79 16.91 2.25
CA MET A 98 -15.27 17.53 3.47
C MET A 98 -13.76 17.75 3.32
N GLY A 99 -13.41 18.97 2.95
CA GLY A 99 -12.04 19.44 2.78
C GLY A 99 -11.81 19.89 1.36
N GLY A 100 -12.11 21.16 1.07
CA GLY A 100 -11.82 21.76 -0.22
C GLY A 100 -10.31 21.80 -0.44
N GLU A 101 -9.88 21.09 -1.47
CA GLU A 101 -8.77 21.45 -2.36
C GLU A 101 -8.96 20.63 -3.65
N GLU A 102 -8.80 21.32 -4.79
CA GLU A 102 -8.93 20.87 -6.18
C GLU A 102 -8.85 19.36 -6.41
N VAL A 103 -9.97 18.68 -6.69
CA VAL A 103 -9.98 17.27 -7.20
C VAL A 103 -8.85 16.43 -6.56
N GLY A 104 -8.74 16.53 -5.23
CA GLY A 104 -7.50 16.32 -4.50
C GLY A 104 -6.96 14.90 -4.62
N ASP A 105 -5.73 14.81 -5.13
CA ASP A 105 -4.79 13.71 -4.89
C ASP A 105 -5.40 12.29 -4.94
N THR A 106 -5.88 11.88 -6.12
CA THR A 106 -6.18 10.48 -6.44
C THR A 106 -4.90 9.73 -6.80
N SER A 107 -3.80 9.98 -6.09
CA SER A 107 -2.58 9.24 -6.29
C SER A 107 -2.80 7.79 -5.85
N VAL A 108 -2.64 6.89 -6.81
CA VAL A 108 -2.80 5.44 -6.65
C VAL A 108 -1.83 4.90 -5.60
N LEU A 109 -0.66 5.53 -5.50
CA LEU A 109 0.44 5.10 -4.68
C LEU A 109 0.18 5.28 -3.17
N PRO A 110 -0.18 6.48 -2.65
CA PRO A 110 -0.62 6.64 -1.26
C PRO A 110 -1.76 5.72 -0.86
N TRP A 111 -2.76 5.55 -1.75
CA TRP A 111 -3.86 4.63 -1.47
C TRP A 111 -3.38 3.17 -1.38
N ALA A 112 -2.50 2.72 -2.29
CA ALA A 112 -1.92 1.38 -2.22
C ALA A 112 -1.11 1.16 -0.93
N ILE A 113 -0.35 2.16 -0.50
CA ILE A 113 0.40 2.13 0.76
C ILE A 113 -0.55 2.03 1.96
N GLU A 114 -1.60 2.85 2.00
CA GLU A 114 -2.63 2.83 3.05
C GLU A 114 -3.30 1.46 3.16
N VAL A 115 -3.68 0.87 2.02
CA VAL A 115 -4.30 -0.46 1.96
C VAL A 115 -3.35 -1.53 2.48
N LEU A 116 -2.08 -1.54 2.03
CA LEU A 116 -1.10 -2.51 2.51
C LEU A 116 -0.87 -2.36 4.02
N ASN A 117 -0.69 -1.14 4.52
CA ASN A 117 -0.54 -0.87 5.96
C ASN A 117 -1.78 -1.29 6.76
N THR A 118 -2.97 -1.13 6.20
CA THR A 118 -4.20 -1.64 6.82
C THR A 118 -4.18 -3.15 6.92
N ILE A 119 -3.69 -3.88 5.91
CA ILE A 119 -3.56 -5.34 5.96
C ILE A 119 -2.45 -5.76 6.95
N VAL A 120 -1.34 -5.02 7.03
CA VAL A 120 -0.20 -5.28 7.95
C VAL A 120 -0.59 -5.12 9.42
N ALA A 121 -1.33 -4.05 9.76
CA ALA A 121 -1.51 -3.61 11.14
C ALA A 121 -2.05 -4.68 12.12
N PRO A 122 -2.82 -5.72 11.71
CA PRO A 122 -3.26 -6.77 12.62
C PRO A 122 -2.61 -8.15 12.36
N SER A 123 -1.72 -8.32 11.38
CA SER A 123 -1.09 -9.63 11.10
C SER A 123 0.06 -9.99 12.04
N VAL A 124 0.46 -9.07 12.93
CA VAL A 124 1.36 -9.36 14.07
C VAL A 124 0.60 -10.08 15.20
N SER A 125 0.11 -11.28 14.91
CA SER A 125 -0.17 -12.28 15.94
C SER A 125 1.03 -13.20 16.04
N THR A 126 1.98 -12.81 16.90
CA THR A 126 3.08 -13.66 17.38
C THR A 126 2.53 -14.99 17.87
N SER A 127 2.82 -16.07 17.15
CA SER A 127 2.72 -17.42 17.71
C SER A 127 3.93 -17.63 18.63
N LYS A 128 3.68 -17.93 19.90
CA LYS A 128 4.65 -18.54 20.82
C LYS A 128 4.29 -20.02 20.98
#